data_AF-A0A428YXT6-F1
#
_entry.id   AF-A0A428YXT6-F1
#
_cell.length_a   1.000
_cell.length_b   1.000
_cell.length_c   1.000
_cell.angle_alpha   90.00
_cell.angle_beta   90.00
_cell.angle_gamma   90.00
#
_symmetry.space_group_name_H-M   'P 1'
#
loop_
_entity.id
_entity.type
_entity.pdbx_description
1 polymer ?
#
loop_
_entity_poly.entity_id
_entity_poly.type
_entity_poly.pdbx_seq_one_letter_code
_entity_poly.pdbx_strand_id
1 'polypeptide(L)'
;MLAAALACAAVLAGCDQAPAEPARPDASAPSAREASPPVRPSTSSAPPVYQPVRDPCAVVDHQLLSSTLGARGNDVVPPKTSTALQLVQSWCSPTYGPLTDRTLVGVEFEVVSTGSLSDMFTGIRAAIQNDDPTTDIPVLGESAYSYVDPQTGPHVAVLDGNLSVTMRAKSISGNPRPDSTFISLMTEAIQRMLTTLPRR
;
A
#
# COMPACT_ATOMS: atom_id res chain seq x y z
N MET A 1 -46.23 -15.19 -8.20
CA MET A 1 -46.94 -15.79 -7.06
C MET A 1 -45.90 -16.28 -6.07
N LEU A 2 -46.17 -16.05 -4.78
CA LEU A 2 -45.40 -16.32 -3.55
C LEU A 2 -44.26 -15.35 -3.19
N ALA A 3 -44.60 -14.58 -2.16
CA ALA A 3 -43.77 -13.78 -1.27
C ALA A 3 -43.34 -14.63 -0.04
N ALA A 4 -42.68 -13.95 0.91
CA ALA A 4 -42.41 -14.31 2.31
C ALA A 4 -41.02 -14.95 2.57
N ALA A 5 -40.26 -14.63 3.62
CA ALA A 5 -40.48 -13.71 4.74
C ALA A 5 -39.14 -13.34 5.40
N LEU A 6 -39.11 -12.10 5.93
CA LEU A 6 -38.22 -11.63 6.99
C LEU A 6 -38.39 -12.46 8.27
N ALA A 7 -37.30 -12.69 8.99
CA ALA A 7 -37.32 -12.97 10.42
C ALA A 7 -36.13 -12.29 11.11
N CYS A 8 -36.37 -11.10 11.68
CA CYS A 8 -35.52 -10.51 12.71
C CYS A 8 -35.87 -11.18 14.04
N ALA A 9 -34.88 -11.80 14.70
CA ALA A 9 -34.98 -12.19 16.10
C ALA A 9 -34.00 -11.34 16.91
N ALA A 10 -34.57 -10.45 17.71
CA ALA A 10 -33.87 -9.74 18.77
C ALA A 10 -33.78 -10.64 20.00
N VAL A 11 -32.61 -10.70 20.65
CA VAL A 11 -32.47 -11.23 22.01
C VAL A 11 -31.87 -10.14 22.88
N LEU A 12 -32.66 -9.69 23.85
CA LEU A 12 -32.30 -8.85 24.99
C LEU A 12 -31.99 -9.76 26.19
N ALA A 13 -30.82 -9.59 26.82
CA ALA A 13 -30.51 -9.90 28.23
C ALA A 13 -28.98 -9.81 28.39
N GLY A 14 -28.36 -9.19 29.39
CA GLY A 14 -28.86 -8.55 30.59
C GLY A 14 -27.72 -7.75 31.23
N CYS A 15 -28.09 -6.79 32.07
CA CYS A 15 -27.16 -6.08 32.96
C CYS A 15 -26.78 -7.02 34.10
N ASP A 16 -25.49 -7.20 34.38
CA ASP A 16 -25.06 -7.73 35.67
C ASP A 16 -23.82 -7.00 36.20
N GLN A 17 -23.83 -6.83 37.51
CA GLN A 17 -23.13 -5.80 38.28
C GLN A 17 -21.67 -6.16 38.61
N ALA A 18 -20.87 -5.11 38.78
CA ALA A 18 -19.51 -5.17 39.32
C ALA A 18 -19.45 -5.65 40.78
N PRO A 19 -18.27 -6.14 41.21
CA PRO A 19 -17.76 -5.80 42.53
C PRO A 19 -16.39 -5.10 42.47
N ALA A 20 -16.22 -4.15 43.39
CA ALA A 20 -15.03 -3.34 43.62
C ALA A 20 -13.91 -4.11 44.38
N GLU A 21 -12.67 -3.75 44.03
CA GLU A 21 -11.41 -3.62 44.82
C GLU A 21 -10.99 -4.68 45.87
N PRO A 22 -9.67 -4.94 45.99
CA PRO A 22 -8.87 -4.13 46.90
C PRO A 22 -7.46 -3.73 46.40
N ALA A 23 -7.01 -2.58 46.90
CA ALA A 23 -5.69 -1.97 46.71
C ALA A 23 -4.52 -2.65 47.46
N ARG A 24 -3.31 -2.31 46.97
CA ARG A 24 -1.95 -2.29 47.60
C ARG A 24 -1.13 -3.60 47.57
N PRO A 25 0.23 -3.53 47.54
CA PRO A 25 1.10 -2.42 47.97
C PRO A 25 2.16 -1.93 46.96
N ASP A 26 2.63 -0.71 47.23
CA ASP A 26 3.79 -0.03 46.64
C ASP A 26 5.07 -0.86 46.73
N ALA A 27 5.68 -1.14 45.59
CA ALA A 27 7.08 -1.51 45.49
C ALA A 27 7.86 -0.32 44.91
N SER A 28 8.43 0.49 45.80
CA SER A 28 9.41 1.52 45.45
C SER A 28 10.68 0.84 44.95
N ALA A 29 10.88 0.82 43.63
CA ALA A 29 12.15 0.47 43.01
C ALA A 29 13.09 1.69 43.01
N PRO A 30 14.41 1.49 43.19
CA PRO A 30 15.37 2.58 43.26
C PRO A 30 15.48 3.33 41.92
N SER A 31 15.49 4.65 42.02
CA SER A 31 15.67 5.60 40.93
C SER A 31 17.05 5.40 40.28
N ALA A 32 17.10 4.65 39.18
CA ALA A 32 18.22 4.68 38.27
C ALA A 32 18.13 5.99 37.48
N ARG A 33 19.13 6.87 37.64
CA ARG A 33 19.33 8.00 36.74
C ARG A 33 19.54 7.45 35.34
N GLU A 34 18.48 7.47 34.55
CA GLU A 34 18.52 7.18 33.12
C GLU A 34 19.40 8.26 32.48
N ALA A 35 20.59 7.85 32.04
CA ALA A 35 21.45 8.70 31.24
C ALA A 35 20.65 9.10 30.00
N SER A 36 20.43 10.41 29.81
CA SER A 36 19.71 10.92 28.65
C SER A 36 20.33 10.31 27.38
N PRO A 37 19.56 9.61 26.55
CA PRO A 37 20.10 9.07 25.30
C PRO A 37 20.61 10.25 24.45
N PRO A 38 21.69 10.06 23.69
CA PRO A 38 22.21 11.09 22.81
C PRO A 38 21.08 11.54 21.88
N VAL A 39 20.74 12.83 21.93
CA VAL A 39 19.79 13.48 21.03
C VAL A 39 20.31 13.27 19.62
N ARG A 40 19.72 12.32 18.89
CA ARG A 40 19.97 12.21 17.46
C ARG A 40 19.43 13.48 16.81
N PRO A 41 20.18 14.13 15.91
CA PRO A 41 19.66 15.25 15.16
C PRO A 41 18.46 14.76 14.34
N SER A 42 17.27 15.17 14.74
CA SER A 42 16.05 15.03 13.95
C SER A 42 16.19 15.96 12.75
N THR A 43 16.74 15.47 11.65
CA THR A 43 16.51 16.09 10.34
C THR A 43 15.06 15.82 9.98
N SER A 44 14.15 16.61 10.56
CA SER A 44 12.77 16.70 10.13
C SER A 44 12.77 17.38 8.77
N SER A 45 13.04 16.59 7.73
CA SER A 45 12.68 16.97 6.37
C SER A 45 11.17 17.08 6.34
N ALA A 46 10.64 18.20 5.86
CA ALA A 46 9.22 18.25 5.51
C ALA A 46 8.90 17.09 4.53
N PRO A 47 7.68 16.52 4.58
CA PRO A 47 7.28 15.49 3.63
C PRO A 47 7.40 16.01 2.19
N PRO A 48 7.80 15.14 1.23
CA PRO A 48 7.91 15.54 -0.16
C PRO A 48 6.54 15.93 -0.75
N VAL A 49 6.55 16.92 -1.64
CA VAL A 49 5.35 17.33 -2.41
C VAL A 49 5.56 16.96 -3.87
N TYR A 50 4.90 15.90 -4.30
CA TYR A 50 4.91 15.38 -5.64
C TYR A 50 3.97 16.15 -6.57
N GLN A 51 4.38 16.26 -7.83
CA GLN A 51 3.53 16.77 -8.91
C GLN A 51 2.76 15.61 -9.58
N PRO A 52 1.56 15.85 -10.12
CA PRO A 52 0.81 14.82 -10.83
C PRO A 52 1.58 14.24 -12.03
N VAL A 53 1.57 12.91 -12.13
CA VAL A 53 2.23 12.17 -13.21
C VAL A 53 1.29 12.07 -14.41
N ARG A 54 1.71 12.61 -15.56
CA ARG A 54 0.91 12.55 -16.80
C ARG A 54 1.05 11.23 -17.53
N ASP A 55 2.25 10.66 -17.51
CA ASP A 55 2.55 9.36 -18.10
C ASP A 55 3.17 8.45 -17.04
N PRO A 56 2.34 7.67 -16.31
CA PRO A 56 2.84 6.75 -15.31
C PRO A 56 3.70 5.64 -15.90
N CYS A 57 3.50 5.26 -17.17
CA CYS A 57 4.38 4.29 -17.83
C CYS A 57 5.80 4.84 -17.96
N ALA A 58 5.96 6.12 -18.30
CA ALA A 58 7.27 6.72 -18.53
C ALA A 58 8.17 6.77 -17.28
N VAL A 59 7.59 6.72 -16.07
CA VAL A 59 8.37 6.75 -14.82
C VAL A 59 8.71 5.35 -14.30
N VAL A 60 8.06 4.29 -14.81
CA VAL A 60 8.34 2.91 -14.42
C VAL A 60 9.71 2.48 -14.93
N ASP A 61 10.52 1.87 -14.06
CA ASP A 61 11.79 1.27 -14.45
C ASP A 61 11.54 -0.05 -15.22
N HIS A 62 11.26 0.11 -16.51
CA HIS A 62 11.04 -1.00 -17.43
C HIS A 62 12.28 -1.88 -17.61
N GLN A 63 13.49 -1.34 -17.40
CA GLN A 63 14.71 -2.12 -17.53
C GLN A 63 14.85 -3.09 -16.36
N LEU A 64 14.62 -2.63 -15.13
CA LEU A 64 14.57 -3.48 -13.95
C LEU A 64 13.52 -4.59 -14.13
N LEU A 65 12.29 -4.22 -14.49
CA LEU A 65 11.20 -5.19 -14.65
C LEU A 65 11.48 -6.18 -15.78
N SER A 66 11.98 -5.73 -16.93
CA SER A 66 12.26 -6.62 -18.06
C SER A 66 13.47 -7.53 -17.86
N SER A 67 14.43 -7.13 -17.04
CA SER A 67 15.57 -7.98 -16.66
C SER A 67 15.14 -9.23 -15.88
N THR A 68 14.04 -9.12 -15.12
CA THR A 68 13.51 -10.20 -14.28
C THR A 68 12.35 -10.93 -14.95
N LEU A 69 11.44 -10.19 -15.59
CA LEU A 69 10.19 -10.72 -16.14
C LEU A 69 10.26 -11.04 -17.64
N GLY A 70 11.38 -10.73 -18.28
CA GLY A 70 11.58 -10.86 -19.72
C GLY A 70 11.11 -9.63 -20.50
N ALA A 71 11.17 -9.74 -21.84
CA ALA A 71 10.93 -8.61 -22.73
C ALA A 71 9.58 -7.93 -22.48
N ARG A 72 9.58 -6.58 -22.51
CA ARG A 72 8.37 -5.79 -22.41
C ARG A 72 7.47 -6.05 -23.63
N GLY A 73 6.21 -6.35 -23.38
CA GLY A 73 5.15 -6.41 -24.39
C GLY A 73 4.38 -5.09 -24.50
N ASN A 74 3.25 -5.14 -25.20
CA ASN A 74 2.35 -3.99 -25.29
C ASN A 74 1.62 -3.76 -23.95
N ASP A 75 1.24 -2.51 -23.69
CA ASP A 75 0.38 -2.18 -22.56
C ASP A 75 -1.02 -2.73 -22.82
N VAL A 76 -1.65 -3.38 -21.82
CA VAL A 76 -3.03 -3.92 -21.99
C VAL A 76 -4.04 -2.79 -22.03
N VAL A 77 -3.78 -1.74 -21.25
CA VAL A 77 -4.58 -0.53 -21.18
C VAL A 77 -3.63 0.64 -21.37
N PRO A 78 -3.92 1.58 -22.29
CA PRO A 78 -3.12 2.79 -22.43
C PRO A 78 -3.04 3.54 -21.09
N PRO A 79 -1.92 4.22 -20.82
CA PRO A 79 -1.83 5.09 -19.64
C PRO A 79 -3.01 6.06 -19.61
N LYS A 80 -3.64 6.19 -18.44
CA LYS A 80 -4.77 7.09 -18.25
C LYS A 80 -4.57 7.92 -17.00
N THR A 81 -4.98 9.17 -17.10
CA THR A 81 -5.07 10.12 -15.98
C THR A 81 -6.52 10.55 -15.82
N SER A 82 -6.96 10.63 -14.58
CA SER A 82 -8.26 11.14 -14.16
C SER A 82 -8.04 12.18 -13.07
N THR A 83 -8.80 13.26 -13.12
CA THR A 83 -8.77 14.31 -12.09
C THR A 83 -10.15 14.46 -11.51
N ALA A 84 -10.26 14.33 -10.18
CA ALA A 84 -11.49 14.54 -9.44
C ALA A 84 -11.19 15.42 -8.22
N LEU A 85 -11.81 16.61 -8.17
CA LEU A 85 -11.57 17.60 -7.12
C LEU A 85 -10.06 17.92 -6.99
N GLN A 86 -9.47 17.56 -5.86
CA GLN A 86 -8.06 17.78 -5.53
C GLN A 86 -7.18 16.55 -5.77
N LEU A 87 -7.76 15.44 -6.21
CA LEU A 87 -7.08 14.18 -6.46
C LEU A 87 -6.82 13.99 -7.96
N VAL A 88 -5.57 13.72 -8.31
CA VAL A 88 -5.19 13.23 -9.63
C VAL A 88 -4.79 11.77 -9.50
N GLN A 89 -5.53 10.90 -10.18
CA GLN A 89 -5.23 9.48 -10.30
C GLN A 89 -4.63 9.23 -11.68
N SER A 90 -3.57 8.44 -11.75
CA SER A 90 -3.01 8.00 -13.02
C SER A 90 -2.59 6.54 -12.92
N TRP A 91 -2.78 5.77 -13.99
CA TRP A 91 -2.38 4.37 -13.99
C TRP A 91 -1.81 3.92 -15.33
N CYS A 92 -1.00 2.87 -15.28
CA CYS A 92 -0.55 2.13 -16.44
C CYS A 92 -0.53 0.62 -16.17
N SER A 93 -0.50 -0.19 -17.24
CA SER A 93 -0.44 -1.66 -17.10
C SER A 93 0.41 -2.32 -18.19
N PRO A 94 1.75 -2.14 -18.16
CA PRO A 94 2.67 -2.85 -19.05
C PRO A 94 2.63 -4.37 -18.85
N THR A 95 2.96 -5.11 -19.92
CA THR A 95 3.18 -6.56 -19.86
C THR A 95 4.64 -6.91 -20.03
N TYR A 96 5.05 -8.04 -19.46
CA TYR A 96 6.41 -8.57 -19.56
C TYR A 96 6.37 -10.07 -19.82
N GLY A 97 7.40 -10.56 -20.52
CA GLY A 97 7.59 -11.99 -20.81
C GLY A 97 7.05 -12.42 -22.18
N PRO A 98 7.29 -13.69 -22.56
CA PRO A 98 6.82 -14.25 -23.81
C PRO A 98 5.29 -14.34 -23.83
N LEU A 99 4.67 -14.44 -25.02
CA LEU A 99 3.21 -14.50 -25.19
C LEU A 99 2.53 -15.63 -24.40
N THR A 100 3.25 -16.74 -24.16
CA THR A 100 2.74 -17.90 -23.42
C THR A 100 2.73 -17.66 -21.92
N ASP A 101 3.59 -16.79 -21.41
CA ASP A 101 3.88 -16.63 -19.98
C ASP A 101 3.95 -15.14 -19.59
N ARG A 102 2.90 -14.38 -19.93
CA ARG A 102 2.88 -12.93 -19.68
C ARG A 102 2.52 -12.57 -18.25
N THR A 103 3.27 -11.63 -17.69
CA THR A 103 2.91 -10.93 -16.46
C THR A 103 2.42 -9.51 -16.77
N LEU A 104 1.23 -9.17 -16.29
CA LEU A 104 0.73 -7.80 -16.19
C LEU A 104 1.32 -7.14 -14.95
N VAL A 105 1.94 -5.98 -15.09
CA VAL A 105 2.28 -5.13 -13.94
C VAL A 105 1.40 -3.90 -13.99
N GLY A 106 0.49 -3.75 -13.05
CA GLY A 106 -0.32 -2.56 -12.89
C GLY A 106 0.38 -1.58 -11.95
N VAL A 107 0.41 -0.30 -12.32
CA VAL A 107 0.91 0.77 -11.46
C VAL A 107 -0.12 1.88 -11.41
N GLU A 108 -0.45 2.34 -10.21
CA GLU A 108 -1.41 3.39 -9.94
C GLU A 108 -0.76 4.43 -9.04
N PHE A 109 -0.91 5.70 -9.42
CA PHE A 109 -0.44 6.87 -8.69
C PHE A 109 -1.63 7.73 -8.34
N GLU A 110 -1.66 8.19 -7.10
CA GLU A 110 -2.67 9.09 -6.58
C GLU A 110 -1.95 10.28 -5.94
N VAL A 111 -2.21 11.48 -6.45
CA VAL A 111 -1.58 12.71 -5.96
C VAL A 111 -2.65 13.70 -5.55
N VAL A 112 -2.58 14.20 -4.32
CA VAL A 112 -3.46 15.28 -3.86
C VAL A 112 -2.76 16.64 -3.93
N SER A 113 -3.51 17.67 -4.34
CA SER A 113 -2.96 19.03 -4.47
C SER A 113 -2.68 19.70 -3.13
N THR A 114 -3.42 19.34 -2.09
CA THR A 114 -3.25 19.82 -0.71
C THR A 114 -3.59 18.72 0.29
N GLY A 115 -2.87 18.68 1.42
CA GLY A 115 -3.09 17.68 2.46
C GLY A 115 -2.27 16.40 2.24
N SER A 116 -2.75 15.31 2.81
CA SER A 116 -2.11 13.99 2.79
C SER A 116 -3.13 12.91 2.44
N LEU A 117 -2.65 11.82 1.85
CA LEU A 117 -3.43 10.59 1.60
C LEU A 117 -3.39 9.62 2.80
N SER A 118 -2.81 10.00 3.93
CA SER A 118 -2.59 9.13 5.09
C SER A 118 -3.85 8.43 5.61
N ASP A 119 -4.95 9.16 5.79
CA ASP A 119 -6.19 8.58 6.33
C ASP A 119 -6.80 7.56 5.37
N MET A 120 -6.80 7.89 4.07
CA MET A 120 -7.26 6.98 3.02
C MET A 120 -6.37 5.74 2.93
N PHE A 121 -5.04 5.93 2.93
CA PHE A 121 -4.06 4.85 2.88
C PHE A 121 -4.19 3.90 4.07
N THR A 122 -4.32 4.45 5.28
CA THR A 122 -4.53 3.66 6.51
C THR A 122 -5.87 2.94 6.49
N GLY A 123 -6.94 3.59 6.01
CA GLY A 123 -8.25 2.98 5.87
C GLY A 123 -8.28 1.81 4.88
N ILE A 124 -7.64 1.97 3.71
CA ILE A 124 -7.50 0.91 2.71
C ILE A 124 -6.70 -0.26 3.29
N ARG A 125 -5.57 0.03 3.95
CA ARG A 125 -4.75 -1.00 4.61
C ARG A 125 -5.56 -1.78 5.64
N ALA A 126 -6.31 -1.11 6.51
CA ALA A 126 -7.14 -1.75 7.52
C ALA A 126 -8.25 -2.62 6.88
N ALA A 127 -8.84 -2.16 5.77
CA ALA A 127 -9.82 -2.95 5.03
C ALA A 127 -9.21 -4.24 4.47
N ILE A 128 -8.03 -4.16 3.86
CA ILE A 128 -7.30 -5.33 3.34
C ILE A 128 -6.94 -6.29 4.49
N GLN A 129 -6.46 -5.77 5.62
CA GLN A 129 -6.07 -6.56 6.79
C GLN A 129 -7.21 -7.42 7.35
N ASN A 130 -8.47 -7.10 7.08
CA ASN A 130 -9.62 -7.92 7.50
C ASN A 130 -9.71 -9.23 6.72
N ASP A 131 -9.25 -9.24 5.46
CA ASP A 131 -9.37 -10.38 4.55
C ASP A 131 -8.02 -11.08 4.31
N ASP A 132 -6.93 -10.31 4.22
CA ASP A 132 -5.60 -10.80 3.86
C ASP A 132 -4.50 -10.23 4.78
N PRO A 133 -3.48 -11.03 5.16
CA PRO A 133 -2.36 -10.52 5.93
C PRO A 133 -1.55 -9.50 5.14
N THR A 134 -1.21 -8.39 5.79
CA THR A 134 -0.30 -7.37 5.24
C THR A 134 1.07 -7.48 5.93
N THR A 135 2.12 -7.09 5.22
CA THR A 135 3.48 -7.03 5.73
C THR A 135 4.03 -5.63 5.52
N ASP A 136 4.56 -5.02 6.57
CA ASP A 136 5.21 -3.71 6.49
C ASP A 136 6.52 -3.78 5.71
N ILE A 137 6.74 -2.78 4.84
CA ILE A 137 7.99 -2.61 4.10
C ILE A 137 8.72 -1.41 4.69
N PRO A 138 9.78 -1.62 5.50
CA PRO A 138 10.52 -0.52 6.09
C PRO A 138 11.29 0.26 5.00
N VAL A 139 11.57 1.53 5.25
CA VAL A 139 12.46 2.40 4.43
C VAL A 139 11.89 2.82 3.06
N LEU A 140 10.71 2.35 2.67
CA LEU A 140 10.05 2.76 1.43
C LEU A 140 8.98 3.83 1.71
N GLY A 141 9.23 5.06 1.27
CA GLY A 141 8.34 6.20 1.51
C GLY A 141 8.17 6.54 2.99
N GLU A 142 7.06 7.20 3.32
CA GLU A 142 6.62 7.46 4.70
C GLU A 142 5.99 6.22 5.34
N SER A 143 5.22 5.47 4.56
CA SER A 143 4.60 4.21 4.97
C SER A 143 4.43 3.31 3.77
N ALA A 144 4.74 2.01 3.91
CA ALA A 144 4.58 1.05 2.84
C ALA A 144 4.19 -0.32 3.40
N TYR A 145 3.38 -1.04 2.64
CA TYR A 145 3.01 -2.42 2.95
C TYR A 145 2.82 -3.24 1.69
N SER A 146 2.93 -4.56 1.84
CA SER A 146 2.61 -5.54 0.81
C SER A 146 1.55 -6.51 1.28
N TYR A 147 0.84 -7.10 0.32
CA TYR A 147 -0.10 -8.19 0.54
C TYR A 147 -0.23 -9.02 -0.75
N VAL A 148 -0.83 -10.20 -0.65
CA VAL A 148 -1.09 -11.06 -1.82
C VAL A 148 -2.58 -11.26 -1.92
N ASP A 149 -3.21 -10.55 -2.85
CA ASP A 149 -4.63 -10.70 -3.14
C ASP A 149 -4.86 -11.99 -3.94
N PRO A 150 -5.82 -12.86 -3.54
CA PRO A 150 -6.11 -14.13 -4.19
C PRO A 150 -6.65 -14.05 -5.63
N GLN A 151 -7.02 -12.88 -6.16
CA GLN A 151 -7.52 -12.71 -7.54
C GLN A 151 -6.54 -11.97 -8.47
N THR A 152 -5.69 -11.12 -7.90
CA THR A 152 -4.90 -10.14 -8.63
C THR A 152 -3.40 -10.26 -8.38
N GLY A 153 -2.97 -11.03 -7.37
CA GLY A 153 -1.57 -11.36 -7.13
C GLY A 153 -0.94 -10.49 -6.05
N PRO A 154 0.39 -10.37 -5.99
CA PRO A 154 1.08 -9.53 -5.04
C PRO A 154 0.86 -8.06 -5.34
N HIS A 155 0.74 -7.27 -4.28
CA HIS A 155 0.65 -5.82 -4.28
C HIS A 155 1.69 -5.21 -3.35
N VAL A 156 2.17 -4.03 -3.72
CA VAL A 156 2.94 -3.13 -2.87
C VAL A 156 2.29 -1.76 -2.94
N ALA A 157 1.91 -1.22 -1.79
CA ALA A 157 1.33 0.10 -1.65
C ALA A 157 2.27 0.99 -0.82
N VAL A 158 2.48 2.23 -1.26
CA VAL A 158 3.38 3.20 -0.64
C VAL A 158 2.69 4.55 -0.52
N LEU A 159 2.78 5.16 0.65
CA LEU A 159 2.48 6.55 0.93
C LEU A 159 3.79 7.32 1.10
N ASP A 160 3.92 8.45 0.43
CA ASP A 160 5.06 9.37 0.61
C ASP A 160 4.60 10.83 0.41
N GLY A 161 4.36 11.55 1.51
CA GLY A 161 3.84 12.91 1.48
C GLY A 161 2.42 13.02 0.90
N ASN A 162 2.26 13.70 -0.23
CA ASN A 162 0.97 13.86 -0.92
C ASN A 162 0.71 12.79 -2.02
N LEU A 163 1.58 11.79 -2.12
CA LEU A 163 1.53 10.73 -3.12
C LEU A 163 1.21 9.37 -2.48
N SER A 164 0.32 8.62 -3.11
CA SER A 164 0.16 7.17 -2.93
C SER A 164 0.52 6.46 -4.24
N VAL A 165 1.28 5.37 -4.16
CA VAL A 165 1.62 4.51 -5.29
C VAL A 165 1.24 3.07 -4.95
N THR A 166 0.48 2.42 -5.82
CA THR A 166 0.22 0.98 -5.74
C THR A 166 0.76 0.30 -6.98
N MET A 167 1.61 -0.71 -6.79
CA MET A 167 2.05 -1.63 -7.84
C MET A 167 1.50 -3.02 -7.58
N ARG A 168 1.01 -3.68 -8.64
CA ARG A 168 0.45 -5.03 -8.59
C ARG A 168 0.96 -5.87 -9.74
N ALA A 169 1.12 -7.18 -9.54
CA ALA A 169 1.52 -8.11 -10.59
C ALA A 169 0.54 -9.27 -10.74
N LYS A 170 0.11 -9.56 -11.98
CA LYS A 170 -0.83 -10.65 -12.29
C LYS A 170 -0.33 -11.47 -13.48
N SER A 171 -0.35 -12.81 -13.37
CA SER A 171 -0.14 -13.70 -14.52
C SER A 171 -1.37 -13.69 -15.43
N ILE A 172 -1.17 -13.54 -16.74
CA ILE A 172 -2.25 -13.51 -17.75
C ILE A 172 -2.40 -14.86 -18.47
N SER A 173 -1.34 -15.66 -18.56
CA SER A 173 -1.35 -16.96 -19.26
C SER A 173 -0.23 -17.86 -18.76
N GLY A 174 -0.50 -19.18 -18.65
CA GLY A 174 0.49 -20.27 -18.59
C GLY A 174 1.42 -20.36 -17.36
N ASN A 175 1.67 -19.24 -16.69
CA ASN A 175 2.74 -19.08 -15.73
C ASN A 175 2.20 -19.24 -14.29
N PRO A 176 2.94 -19.90 -13.37
CA PRO A 176 2.67 -19.80 -11.93
C PRO A 176 2.40 -18.35 -11.52
N ARG A 177 1.43 -18.23 -10.60
CA ARG A 177 1.05 -16.95 -10.02
C ARG A 177 2.31 -16.27 -9.44
N PRO A 178 2.52 -14.97 -9.69
CA PRO A 178 3.58 -14.22 -9.03
C PRO A 178 3.51 -14.44 -7.52
N ASP A 179 4.61 -14.87 -6.92
CA ASP A 179 4.71 -15.17 -5.49
C ASP A 179 5.39 -14.02 -4.72
N SER A 180 5.78 -14.25 -3.47
CA SER A 180 6.40 -13.22 -2.63
C SER A 180 7.73 -12.68 -3.18
N THR A 181 8.41 -13.40 -4.09
CA THR A 181 9.64 -12.89 -4.74
C THR A 181 9.38 -11.65 -5.60
N PHE A 182 8.15 -11.52 -6.13
CA PHE A 182 7.74 -10.32 -6.86
C PHE A 182 7.62 -9.09 -5.97
N ILE A 183 7.36 -9.26 -4.67
CA ILE A 183 7.25 -8.14 -3.73
C ILE A 183 8.58 -7.37 -3.72
N SER A 184 9.73 -8.07 -3.64
CA SER A 184 11.04 -7.42 -3.66
C SER A 184 11.31 -6.66 -4.96
N LEU A 185 10.94 -7.23 -6.11
CA LEU A 185 11.07 -6.57 -7.41
C LEU A 185 10.20 -5.30 -7.48
N MET A 186 8.95 -5.38 -7.04
CA MET A 186 8.03 -4.23 -7.03
C MET A 186 8.47 -3.15 -6.04
N THR A 187 8.95 -3.54 -4.85
CA THR A 187 9.55 -2.64 -3.87
C THR A 187 10.72 -1.87 -4.47
N GLU A 188 11.66 -2.55 -5.15
CA GLU A 188 12.79 -1.90 -5.80
C GLU A 188 12.32 -0.97 -6.94
N ALA A 189 11.37 -1.41 -7.76
CA ALA A 189 10.82 -0.60 -8.83
C ALA A 189 10.17 0.67 -8.28
N ILE A 190 9.35 0.58 -7.22
CA ILE A 190 8.75 1.77 -6.58
C ILE A 190 9.82 2.66 -5.97
N GLN A 191 10.83 2.10 -5.29
CA GLN A 191 11.93 2.89 -4.73
C GLN A 191 12.61 3.74 -5.83
N ARG A 192 12.89 3.16 -7.00
CA ARG A 192 13.46 3.90 -8.14
C ARG A 192 12.49 4.95 -8.68
N MET A 193 11.20 4.63 -8.82
CA MET A 193 10.19 5.60 -9.25
C MET A 193 10.12 6.81 -8.31
N LEU A 194 10.09 6.59 -6.99
CA LEU A 194 10.04 7.70 -6.03
C LEU A 194 11.19 8.69 -6.23
N THR A 195 12.38 8.22 -6.63
CA THR A 195 13.55 9.10 -6.88
C THR A 195 13.48 9.87 -8.21
N THR A 196 12.70 9.42 -9.18
CA THR A 196 12.59 10.05 -10.51
C THR A 196 11.35 10.93 -10.65
N LEU A 197 10.38 10.77 -9.75
CA LEU A 197 9.14 11.53 -9.78
C LEU A 197 9.37 13.04 -9.58
N PRO A 198 8.61 13.89 -10.29
CA PRO A 198 8.72 15.34 -10.14
C PRO A 198 8.23 15.80 -8.77
N ARG A 199 9.07 16.57 -8.07
CA ARG A 199 8.78 17.17 -6.76
C ARG A 199 8.79 18.70 -6.84
N ARG A 200 8.21 19.38 -5.85
CA ARG A 200 8.28 20.83 -5.66
C ARG A 200 9.15 21.19 -4.47
#